data_AF-A0A6M3J8Q8-F1
#
_entry.id   AF-A0A6M3J8Q8-F1
#
_cell.length_a   1.000
_cell.length_b   1.000
_cell.length_c   1.000
_cell.angle_alpha   90.00
_cell.angle_beta   90.00
_cell.angle_gamma   90.00
#
_symmetry.space_group_name_H-M   'P 1'
#
loop_
_entity.id
_entity.type
_entity.pdbx_description
1 polymer ?
#
loop_
_entity_poly.entity_id
_entity_poly.type
_entity_poly.pdbx_seq_one_letter_code
_entity_poly.pdbx_strand_id
1 'polypeptide(L)'
;MTEATRDAEILEVLRENKQVMEGTKAESITPLKDGDLPLGTDDSMGLKTVSSAGIIYVWDTKTFEKIPILYYMANQKMKEKRADGSYRFTARQPEGKPWKGTVKCRLHKEDPDRTYYDTLGLRYCTKSNLSNVYERDRHMKMKHPKEWESIEQARIARERQEDRDLQRLVLASAARTPEAPVVTVVETSATDRINDPLYQKRVENMARARAAKKK
;
A
#
# COMPACT_ATOMS: atom_id res chain seq x y z
N MET A 1 -15.88 -11.58 -31.58
CA MET A 1 -16.54 -10.27 -31.78
C MET A 1 -15.91 -9.63 -33.00
N THR A 2 -16.68 -9.44 -34.07
CA THR A 2 -16.22 -8.77 -35.29
C THR A 2 -16.08 -7.27 -35.06
N GLU A 3 -15.17 -6.59 -35.77
CA GLU A 3 -14.93 -5.14 -35.57
C GLU A 3 -16.22 -4.31 -35.79
N ALA A 4 -17.05 -4.70 -36.77
CA ALA A 4 -18.34 -4.05 -37.06
C ALA A 4 -19.36 -4.11 -35.91
N THR A 5 -19.42 -5.23 -35.17
CA THR A 5 -20.34 -5.37 -34.01
C THR A 5 -19.92 -4.47 -32.85
N ARG A 6 -18.61 -4.19 -32.72
CA ARG A 6 -18.09 -3.31 -31.67
C ARG A 6 -18.26 -1.84 -31.99
N ASP A 7 -18.07 -1.45 -33.25
CA ASP A 7 -18.31 -0.06 -33.67
C ASP A 7 -19.80 0.32 -33.49
N ALA A 8 -20.71 -0.63 -33.72
CA ALA A 8 -22.13 -0.47 -33.41
C ALA A 8 -22.38 -0.28 -31.90
N GLU A 9 -21.75 -1.11 -31.04
CA GLU A 9 -21.85 -0.97 -29.57
C GLU A 9 -21.29 0.36 -29.06
N ILE A 10 -20.18 0.84 -29.65
CA ILE A 10 -19.59 2.14 -29.31
C ILE A 10 -20.57 3.27 -29.65
N LEU A 11 -21.18 3.22 -30.84
CA LEU A 11 -22.16 4.23 -31.26
C LEU A 11 -23.43 4.22 -30.41
N GLU A 12 -23.89 3.04 -29.99
CA GLU A 12 -25.05 2.88 -29.10
C GLU A 12 -24.78 3.50 -27.72
N VAL A 13 -23.64 3.16 -27.11
CA VAL A 13 -23.22 3.72 -25.82
C VAL A 13 -23.05 5.24 -25.91
N LEU A 14 -22.50 5.75 -27.02
CA LEU A 14 -22.39 7.20 -27.22
C LEU A 14 -23.76 7.86 -27.38
N ARG A 15 -24.72 7.19 -28.04
CA ARG A 15 -26.09 7.70 -28.20
C ARG A 15 -26.84 7.73 -26.87
N GLU A 16 -26.76 6.66 -26.08
CA GLU A 16 -27.36 6.59 -24.73
C GLU A 16 -26.77 7.66 -23.81
N ASN A 17 -25.44 7.82 -23.80
CA ASN A 17 -24.80 8.85 -22.97
C ASN A 17 -25.10 10.27 -23.47
N LYS A 18 -25.24 10.51 -24.78
CA LYS A 18 -25.66 11.81 -25.32
C LYS A 18 -27.06 12.19 -24.83
N GLN A 19 -27.99 11.24 -24.77
CA GLN A 19 -29.34 11.47 -24.24
C GLN A 19 -29.31 11.79 -22.74
N VAL A 20 -28.43 11.16 -21.96
CA VAL A 20 -28.24 11.50 -20.53
C VAL A 20 -27.70 12.93 -20.37
N MET A 21 -26.76 13.35 -21.22
CA MET A 21 -26.18 14.70 -21.19
C MET A 21 -27.18 15.81 -21.56
N GLU A 22 -28.13 15.51 -22.45
CA GLU A 22 -29.22 16.44 -22.80
C GLU A 22 -30.27 16.57 -21.66
N GLY A 23 -30.35 15.57 -20.76
CA GLY A 23 -31.25 15.57 -19.60
C GLY A 23 -30.69 16.27 -18.36
N THR A 24 -29.36 16.30 -18.17
CA THR A 24 -28.71 17.06 -17.10
C THR A 24 -28.58 18.52 -17.51
N LYS A 25 -29.66 19.29 -17.39
CA LYS A 25 -29.55 20.76 -17.39
C LYS A 25 -28.59 21.13 -16.27
N ALA A 26 -27.50 21.81 -16.63
CA ALA A 26 -26.54 22.34 -15.68
C ALA A 26 -27.29 23.11 -14.59
N GLU A 27 -27.31 22.59 -13.37
CA GLU A 27 -27.66 23.38 -12.21
C GLU A 27 -26.65 24.52 -12.17
N SER A 28 -27.13 25.73 -12.47
CA SER A 28 -26.34 26.94 -12.39
C SER A 28 -25.76 27.02 -10.99
N ILE A 29 -24.45 26.91 -10.86
CA ILE A 29 -23.75 27.24 -9.63
C ILE A 29 -24.09 28.70 -9.35
N THR A 30 -24.98 28.96 -8.40
CA THR A 30 -25.25 30.31 -7.92
C THR A 30 -23.95 30.81 -7.30
N PRO A 31 -23.34 31.91 -7.79
CA PRO A 31 -22.18 32.48 -7.14
C PRO A 31 -22.60 32.90 -5.73
N LEU A 32 -21.83 32.42 -4.75
CA LEU A 32 -21.90 32.83 -3.35
C LEU A 32 -21.84 34.36 -3.33
N LYS A 33 -22.97 35.02 -3.03
CA LYS A 33 -22.93 36.41 -2.61
C LYS A 33 -22.30 36.39 -1.22
N ASP A 34 -21.19 37.09 -1.06
CA ASP A 34 -20.97 38.02 0.04
C ASP A 34 -19.64 38.75 -0.20
N GLY A 35 -19.68 40.07 0.01
CA GLY A 35 -18.55 40.96 -0.23
C GLY A 35 -17.41 40.70 0.75
N ASP A 36 -16.19 40.72 0.21
CA ASP A 36 -14.97 41.24 0.85
C ASP A 36 -13.75 40.88 -0.01
N LEU A 37 -13.60 41.53 -1.17
CA LEU A 37 -12.30 41.66 -1.86
C LEU A 37 -12.35 42.89 -2.78
N PRO A 38 -11.69 44.01 -2.44
CA PRO A 38 -11.50 45.11 -3.38
C PRO A 38 -10.26 44.79 -4.23
N LEU A 39 -10.45 44.13 -5.37
CA LEU A 39 -9.42 44.05 -6.40
C LEU A 39 -9.93 44.76 -7.66
N GLY A 40 -9.06 45.60 -8.20
CA GLY A 40 -9.33 46.61 -9.23
C GLY A 40 -10.14 46.13 -10.42
N THR A 41 -11.06 47.00 -10.83
CA THR A 41 -11.86 46.93 -12.03
C THR A 41 -11.06 47.40 -13.25
N ASP A 42 -10.45 46.48 -13.97
CA ASP A 42 -9.94 46.70 -15.34
C ASP A 42 -9.23 45.44 -15.86
N ASP A 43 -10.02 44.41 -16.17
CA ASP A 43 -9.87 43.62 -17.39
C ASP A 43 -11.00 42.60 -17.47
N SER A 44 -11.91 42.85 -18.42
CA SER A 44 -13.03 41.96 -18.74
C SER A 44 -12.51 40.65 -19.33
N MET A 45 -12.07 39.74 -18.48
CA MET A 45 -11.89 38.34 -18.80
C MET A 45 -13.27 37.74 -19.02
N GLY A 46 -13.76 37.82 -20.26
CA GLY A 46 -14.95 37.09 -20.70
C GLY A 46 -14.72 35.60 -20.46
N LEU A 47 -15.36 35.07 -19.42
CA LEU A 47 -15.48 33.63 -19.22
C LEU A 47 -16.16 33.05 -20.45
N LYS A 48 -15.37 32.51 -21.39
CA LYS A 48 -15.90 31.60 -22.40
C LYS A 48 -16.57 30.49 -21.61
N THR A 49 -17.88 30.37 -21.76
CA THR A 49 -18.70 29.33 -21.15
C THR A 49 -18.01 27.99 -21.38
N VAL A 50 -17.40 27.43 -20.33
CA VAL A 50 -16.83 26.09 -20.38
C VAL A 50 -18.03 25.16 -20.43
N SER A 51 -18.44 24.77 -21.64
CA SER A 51 -19.38 23.68 -21.83
C SER A 51 -18.80 22.48 -21.08
N SER A 52 -19.47 22.05 -20.01
CA SER A 52 -19.04 20.91 -19.22
C SER A 52 -19.04 19.69 -20.12
N ALA A 53 -17.86 19.34 -20.63
CA ALA A 53 -17.68 18.15 -21.45
C ALA A 53 -18.10 16.95 -20.60
N GLY A 54 -19.17 16.26 -21.03
CA GLY A 54 -19.73 15.12 -20.32
C GLY A 54 -18.69 14.07 -19.99
N ILE A 55 -18.79 13.49 -18.80
CA ILE A 55 -17.91 12.41 -18.35
C ILE A 55 -18.61 11.09 -18.65
N ILE A 56 -18.02 10.24 -19.49
CA ILE A 56 -18.44 8.85 -19.70
C ILE A 56 -17.53 7.94 -18.87
N TYR A 57 -18.11 6.92 -18.24
CA TYR A 57 -17.36 5.87 -17.58
C TYR A 57 -17.10 4.70 -18.54
N VAL A 58 -15.84 4.31 -18.65
CA VAL A 58 -15.41 3.17 -19.47
C VAL A 58 -14.60 2.22 -18.58
N TRP A 59 -14.64 0.93 -18.88
CA TRP A 59 -13.95 -0.11 -18.11
C TRP A 59 -12.65 -0.53 -18.80
N ASP A 60 -11.59 -0.78 -18.04
CA ASP A 60 -10.40 -1.51 -18.55
C ASP A 60 -10.66 -3.02 -18.52
N THR A 61 -10.27 -3.72 -19.58
CA THR A 61 -10.48 -5.16 -19.75
C THR A 61 -9.64 -6.03 -18.82
N LYS A 62 -8.48 -5.55 -18.32
CA LYS A 62 -7.59 -6.32 -17.43
C LYS A 62 -7.70 -5.92 -15.97
N THR A 63 -7.78 -4.62 -15.68
CA THR A 63 -7.86 -4.15 -14.28
C THR A 63 -9.30 -4.13 -13.77
N PHE A 64 -10.30 -4.20 -14.66
CA PHE A 64 -11.73 -4.13 -14.33
C PHE A 64 -12.11 -2.84 -13.59
N GLU A 65 -11.31 -1.78 -13.75
CA GLU A 65 -11.53 -0.49 -13.11
C GLU A 65 -12.36 0.44 -13.99
N LYS A 66 -13.24 1.23 -13.37
CA LYS A 66 -13.98 2.31 -14.03
C LYS A 66 -13.07 3.53 -14.18
N ILE A 67 -12.88 3.99 -15.40
CA ILE A 67 -12.08 5.18 -15.71
C ILE A 67 -13.03 6.25 -16.27
N PRO A 68 -13.07 7.46 -15.67
CA PRO A 68 -13.81 8.58 -16.22
C PRO A 68 -13.06 9.14 -17.44
N ILE A 69 -13.74 9.24 -18.57
CA ILE A 69 -13.22 9.77 -19.83
C ILE A 69 -14.14 10.89 -20.30
N LEU A 70 -13.58 11.96 -20.85
CA LEU A 70 -14.37 13.02 -21.46
C LEU A 70 -15.02 12.51 -22.76
N TYR A 71 -16.28 12.91 -22.99
CA TYR A 71 -17.12 12.39 -24.08
C TYR A 71 -16.43 12.44 -25.45
N TYR A 72 -15.79 13.55 -25.80
CA TYR A 72 -15.14 13.71 -27.11
C TYR A 72 -13.92 12.80 -27.29
N MET A 73 -13.30 12.32 -26.21
CA MET A 73 -12.16 11.40 -26.25
C MET A 73 -12.56 9.92 -26.24
N ALA A 74 -13.84 9.60 -26.02
CA ALA A 74 -14.31 8.21 -25.91
C ALA A 74 -13.98 7.38 -27.15
N ASN A 75 -14.23 7.90 -28.36
CA ASN A 75 -13.93 7.21 -29.61
C ASN A 75 -12.43 6.92 -29.80
N GLN A 76 -11.58 7.87 -29.44
CA GLN A 76 -10.14 7.71 -29.57
C GLN A 76 -9.62 6.68 -28.58
N LYS A 77 -10.11 6.73 -27.33
CA LYS A 77 -9.70 5.80 -26.27
C LYS A 77 -10.22 4.38 -26.52
N MET A 78 -11.46 4.20 -26.98
CA MET A 78 -12.01 2.87 -27.28
C MET A 78 -11.27 2.13 -28.40
N LYS A 79 -10.58 2.86 -29.29
CA LYS A 79 -9.75 2.26 -30.36
C LYS A 79 -8.33 1.89 -29.90
N GLU A 80 -7.93 2.25 -28.67
CA GLU A 80 -6.60 1.95 -28.13
C GLU A 80 -6.44 0.43 -27.93
N LYS A 81 -5.53 -0.17 -28.71
CA LYS A 81 -5.15 -1.59 -28.63
C LYS A 81 -3.88 -1.73 -27.77
N ARG A 82 -3.79 -2.81 -27.00
CA ARG A 82 -2.60 -3.20 -26.21
C ARG A 82 -1.59 -3.92 -27.10
N ALA A 83 -0.37 -4.15 -26.61
CA ALA A 83 0.66 -4.96 -27.28
C ALA A 83 0.16 -6.35 -27.72
N ASP A 84 -0.78 -6.92 -26.96
CA ASP A 84 -1.42 -8.22 -27.23
C ASP A 84 -2.47 -8.16 -28.37
N GLY A 85 -2.70 -7.00 -28.99
CA GLY A 85 -3.74 -6.77 -30.00
C GLY A 85 -5.18 -6.65 -29.43
N SER A 86 -5.38 -7.00 -28.15
CA SER A 86 -6.66 -6.83 -27.44
C SER A 86 -6.99 -5.35 -27.19
N TYR A 87 -8.28 -4.99 -27.23
CA TYR A 87 -8.75 -3.66 -26.86
C TYR A 87 -8.51 -3.38 -25.37
N ARG A 88 -8.01 -2.17 -25.07
CA ARG A 88 -7.72 -1.74 -23.70
C ARG A 88 -8.99 -1.46 -22.90
N PHE A 89 -9.98 -0.87 -23.56
CA PHE A 89 -11.19 -0.36 -22.92
C PHE A 89 -12.46 -1.07 -23.43
N THR A 90 -13.50 -1.13 -22.61
CA THR A 90 -14.81 -1.70 -22.95
C THR A 90 -15.91 -0.90 -22.27
N ALA A 91 -17.01 -0.67 -22.98
CA ALA A 91 -18.16 0.06 -22.44
C ALA A 91 -19.00 -0.79 -21.49
N ARG A 92 -19.11 -2.09 -21.77
CA ARG A 92 -19.75 -3.06 -20.90
C ARG A 92 -18.84 -3.41 -19.72
N GLN A 93 -19.46 -3.61 -18.56
CA GLN A 93 -18.76 -4.12 -17.39
C GLN A 93 -18.21 -5.52 -17.73
N PRO A 94 -16.89 -5.73 -17.68
CA PRO A 94 -16.35 -7.06 -17.90
C PRO A 94 -16.63 -7.95 -16.69
N GLU A 95 -16.74 -9.27 -16.91
CA GLU A 95 -16.91 -10.27 -15.86
C GLU A 95 -15.59 -10.47 -15.09
N GLY A 96 -15.28 -9.53 -14.20
CA GLY A 96 -14.11 -9.59 -13.33
C GLY A 96 -14.20 -8.58 -12.19
N LYS A 97 -13.58 -8.91 -11.07
CA LYS A 97 -13.52 -8.02 -9.90
C LYS A 97 -12.26 -7.16 -10.00
N PRO A 98 -12.34 -5.83 -9.78
CA PRO A 98 -11.15 -5.00 -9.81
C PRO A 98 -10.14 -5.48 -8.76
N TRP A 99 -8.87 -5.34 -9.09
CA TRP A 99 -7.80 -5.70 -8.18
C TRP A 99 -7.94 -4.88 -6.89
N LYS A 100 -8.13 -5.57 -5.77
CA LYS A 100 -8.13 -4.96 -4.45
C LYS A 100 -6.96 -5.57 -3.69
N GLY A 101 -6.18 -4.73 -3.03
CA GLY A 101 -5.12 -5.24 -2.18
C GLY A 101 -5.66 -6.07 -1.02
N THR A 102 -4.78 -6.90 -0.47
CA THR A 102 -5.07 -7.88 0.58
C THR A 102 -4.71 -7.36 1.97
N VAL A 103 -4.11 -6.16 2.07
CA VAL A 103 -3.60 -5.63 3.33
C VAL A 103 -4.76 -5.14 4.19
N LYS A 104 -4.77 -5.60 5.44
CA LYS A 104 -5.77 -5.25 6.45
C LYS A 104 -5.32 -4.02 7.25
N CYS A 105 -6.29 -3.26 7.76
CA CYS A 105 -6.01 -2.15 8.69
C CYS A 105 -5.43 -2.68 10.01
N ARG A 106 -4.53 -1.95 10.66
CA ARG A 106 -3.94 -2.35 11.97
C ARG A 106 -4.99 -2.62 13.06
N LEU A 107 -6.16 -1.98 12.95
CA LEU A 107 -7.29 -2.17 13.86
C LEU A 107 -8.26 -3.26 13.39
N HIS A 108 -7.88 -4.08 12.42
CA HIS A 108 -8.69 -5.20 11.97
C HIS A 108 -8.74 -6.30 13.04
N LYS A 109 -9.80 -7.10 13.03
CA LYS A 109 -10.01 -8.20 13.99
C LYS A 109 -8.90 -9.27 13.95
N GLU A 110 -8.22 -9.37 12.81
CA GLU A 110 -7.25 -10.43 12.53
C GLU A 110 -5.79 -9.94 12.62
N ASP A 111 -5.56 -8.70 13.04
CA ASP A 111 -4.19 -8.20 13.26
C ASP A 111 -3.56 -8.89 14.49
N PRO A 112 -2.26 -9.24 14.45
CA PRO A 112 -1.59 -9.94 15.55
C PRO A 112 -1.56 -9.11 16.84
N ASP A 113 -1.46 -7.79 16.73
CA ASP A 113 -1.40 -6.86 17.87
C ASP A 113 -2.80 -6.48 18.39
N ARG A 114 -3.86 -7.18 17.95
CA ARG A 114 -5.25 -6.83 18.30
C ARG A 114 -5.50 -6.89 19.81
N THR A 115 -4.95 -7.90 20.49
CA THR A 115 -5.13 -8.06 21.95
C THR A 115 -4.60 -6.85 22.70
N TYR A 116 -3.45 -6.32 22.29
CA TYR A 116 -2.87 -5.11 22.86
C TYR A 116 -3.76 -3.89 22.60
N TYR A 117 -4.26 -3.71 21.38
CA TYR A 117 -5.16 -2.61 21.05
C TYR A 117 -6.51 -2.68 21.78
N ASP A 118 -7.00 -3.88 22.07
CA ASP A 118 -8.21 -4.08 22.87
C ASP A 118 -7.98 -3.65 24.33
N THR A 119 -6.80 -3.90 24.91
CA THR A 119 -6.48 -3.39 26.26
C THR A 119 -6.42 -1.87 26.34
N LEU A 120 -6.07 -1.21 25.22
CA LEU A 120 -6.11 0.25 25.08
C LEU A 120 -7.51 0.80 24.80
N GLY A 121 -8.51 -0.08 24.59
CA GLY A 121 -9.89 0.31 24.31
C GLY A 121 -10.14 0.79 22.87
N LEU A 122 -9.27 0.42 21.91
CA LEU A 122 -9.40 0.87 20.52
C LEU A 122 -10.48 0.08 19.75
N ARG A 123 -11.28 0.80 18.96
CA ARG A 123 -12.38 0.21 18.17
C ARG A 123 -11.87 -0.70 17.04
N TYR A 124 -12.76 -1.51 16.48
CA TYR A 124 -12.44 -2.34 15.32
C TYR A 124 -12.65 -1.59 14.01
N CYS A 125 -11.78 -1.85 13.03
CA CYS A 125 -11.94 -1.38 11.66
C CYS A 125 -12.25 -2.56 10.74
N THR A 126 -13.25 -2.41 9.86
CA THR A 126 -13.68 -3.45 8.90
C THR A 126 -12.91 -3.40 7.58
N LYS A 127 -11.99 -2.44 7.40
CA LYS A 127 -11.27 -2.27 6.14
C LYS A 127 -10.20 -3.36 5.99
N SER A 128 -10.44 -4.25 5.03
CA SER A 128 -9.54 -5.36 4.67
C SER A 128 -8.85 -5.23 3.31
N ASN A 129 -9.20 -4.19 2.54
CA ASN A 129 -8.88 -4.08 1.11
C ASN A 129 -7.94 -2.91 0.83
N LEU A 130 -6.76 -2.86 1.46
CA LEU A 130 -5.73 -1.84 1.21
C LEU A 130 -4.65 -2.42 0.28
N SER A 131 -4.14 -1.61 -0.65
CA SER A 131 -3.15 -2.04 -1.66
C SER A 131 -1.79 -2.34 -1.03
N ASN A 132 -1.31 -1.42 -0.18
CA ASN A 132 0.03 -1.47 0.41
C ASN A 132 0.01 -1.05 1.90
N VAL A 133 1.09 -1.38 2.61
CA VAL A 133 1.39 -0.92 3.97
C VAL A 133 1.34 0.60 4.09
N TYR A 134 1.83 1.34 3.09
CA TYR A 134 1.74 2.80 3.07
C TYR A 134 0.29 3.29 3.07
N GLU A 135 -0.58 2.66 2.27
CA GLU A 135 -2.01 3.01 2.24
C GLU A 135 -2.70 2.65 3.56
N ARG A 136 -2.27 1.58 4.22
CA ARG A 136 -2.73 1.24 5.57
C ARG A 136 -2.41 2.34 6.56
N ASP A 137 -1.19 2.85 6.56
CA ASP A 137 -0.78 3.91 7.48
C ASP A 137 -1.45 5.24 7.12
N ARG A 138 -1.65 5.54 5.82
CA ARG A 138 -2.46 6.68 5.38
C ARG A 138 -3.92 6.56 5.80
N HIS A 139 -4.52 5.37 5.66
CA HIS A 139 -5.88 5.09 6.10
C HIS A 139 -6.03 5.31 7.60
N MET A 140 -5.06 4.86 8.39
CA MET A 140 -5.00 5.12 9.83
C MET A 140 -4.99 6.62 10.13
N LYS A 141 -4.08 7.39 9.52
CA LYS A 141 -3.99 8.84 9.75
C LYS A 141 -5.26 9.60 9.37
N MET A 142 -5.94 9.18 8.30
CA MET A 142 -7.10 9.90 7.77
C MET A 142 -8.44 9.48 8.42
N LYS A 143 -8.61 8.20 8.75
CA LYS A 143 -9.88 7.65 9.27
C LYS A 143 -9.86 7.41 10.77
N HIS A 144 -8.68 7.16 11.34
CA HIS A 144 -8.48 6.83 12.75
C HIS A 144 -7.37 7.71 13.37
N PRO A 145 -7.50 9.05 13.30
CA PRO A 145 -6.43 9.94 13.74
C PRO A 145 -6.10 9.77 15.23
N LYS A 146 -7.13 9.62 16.07
CA LYS A 146 -6.98 9.49 17.53
C LYS A 146 -6.33 8.15 17.89
N GLU A 147 -6.78 7.07 17.27
CA GLU A 147 -6.22 5.75 17.50
C GLU A 147 -4.78 5.67 16.99
N TRP A 148 -4.49 6.30 15.85
CA TRP A 148 -3.12 6.41 15.34
C TRP A 148 -2.20 7.15 16.32
N GLU A 149 -2.63 8.30 16.85
CA GLU A 149 -1.87 9.05 17.85
C GLU A 149 -1.59 8.21 19.11
N SER A 150 -2.58 7.47 19.60
CA SER A 150 -2.40 6.60 20.76
C SER A 150 -1.38 5.48 20.52
N ILE A 151 -1.41 4.87 19.33
CA ILE A 151 -0.48 3.80 18.94
C ILE A 151 0.93 4.38 18.79
N GLU A 152 1.06 5.55 18.19
CA GLU A 152 2.35 6.21 18.01
C GLU A 152 2.95 6.66 19.34
N GLN A 153 2.14 7.21 20.25
CA GLN A 153 2.58 7.56 21.60
C GLN A 153 3.03 6.32 22.38
N ALA A 154 2.31 5.21 22.29
CA ALA A 154 2.71 3.96 22.92
C ALA A 154 4.03 3.43 22.34
N ARG A 155 4.23 3.53 21.03
CA ARG A 155 5.47 3.14 20.37
C ARG A 155 6.65 4.00 20.83
N ILE A 156 6.49 5.33 20.83
CA ILE A 156 7.51 6.27 21.30
C ILE A 156 7.83 6.02 22.77
N ALA A 157 6.82 5.75 23.61
CA ALA A 157 7.03 5.43 25.02
C ALA A 157 7.84 4.14 25.19
N ARG A 158 7.55 3.11 24.39
CA ARG A 158 8.30 1.85 24.40
C ARG A 158 9.75 2.04 23.94
N GLU A 159 9.97 2.73 22.83
CA GLU A 159 11.32 3.03 22.31
C GLU A 159 12.14 3.82 23.35
N ARG A 160 11.55 4.84 23.98
CA ARG A 160 12.22 5.59 25.07
C ARG A 160 12.55 4.73 26.29
N GLN A 161 11.74 3.72 26.58
CA GLN A 161 11.97 2.83 27.71
C GLN A 161 13.09 1.84 27.41
N GLU A 162 13.09 1.27 26.21
CA GLU A 162 14.18 0.43 25.69
C GLU A 162 15.51 1.21 25.70
N ASP A 163 15.52 2.47 25.26
CA ASP A 163 16.72 3.33 25.30
C ASP A 163 17.24 3.56 26.73
N ARG A 164 16.34 3.83 27.68
CA ARG A 164 16.72 4.00 29.09
C ARG A 164 17.30 2.73 29.68
N ASP A 165 16.72 1.58 29.34
CA ASP A 165 17.17 0.29 29.85
C ASP A 165 18.52 -0.11 29.22
N LEU A 166 18.75 0.20 27.95
CA LEU A 166 20.05 0.08 27.31
C LEU A 166 21.09 1.00 27.95
N GLN A 167 20.76 2.27 28.20
CA GLN A 167 21.66 3.21 28.89
C GLN A 167 22.01 2.74 30.30
N ARG A 168 21.04 2.22 31.05
CA ARG A 168 21.27 1.63 32.39
C ARG A 168 22.20 0.43 32.31
N LEU A 169 22.01 -0.45 31.31
CA LEU A 169 22.87 -1.62 31.11
C LEU A 169 24.29 -1.21 30.75
N VAL A 170 24.47 -0.24 29.84
CA VAL A 170 25.78 0.28 29.46
C VAL A 170 26.49 0.90 30.67
N LEU A 171 25.80 1.76 31.43
CA LEU A 171 26.36 2.35 32.66
C LEU A 171 26.68 1.29 33.71
N ALA A 172 25.82 0.29 33.90
CA ALA A 172 26.08 -0.81 34.82
C ALA A 172 27.30 -1.62 34.38
N SER A 173 27.47 -1.88 33.08
CA SER A 173 28.64 -2.60 32.54
C SER A 173 29.93 -1.79 32.69
N ALA A 174 29.89 -0.47 32.47
CA ALA A 174 31.03 0.43 32.66
C ALA A 174 31.40 0.58 34.15
N ALA A 175 30.41 0.65 35.04
CA ALA A 175 30.63 0.71 36.48
C ALA A 175 31.12 -0.62 37.08
N ARG A 176 30.88 -1.75 36.41
CA ARG A 176 31.39 -3.08 36.79
C ARG A 176 32.84 -3.33 36.38
N THR A 177 33.57 -2.29 35.97
CA THR A 177 35.03 -2.35 35.82
C THR A 177 35.71 -1.92 37.13
N PRO A 178 35.90 -2.86 38.06
CA PRO A 178 37.19 -3.00 38.72
C PRO A 178 37.85 -4.30 38.24
N GLU A 179 39.12 -4.16 37.83
CA GLU A 179 40.04 -5.21 37.37
C GLU A 179 39.77 -5.77 35.97
N ALA A 180 40.66 -5.40 35.05
CA ALA A 180 40.82 -6.09 33.79
C ALA A 180 41.04 -7.59 34.07
N PRO A 181 40.24 -8.52 33.50
CA PRO A 181 40.78 -9.84 33.27
C PRO A 181 41.92 -9.61 32.28
N VAL A 182 43.15 -9.80 32.75
CA VAL A 182 44.27 -10.11 31.88
C VAL A 182 43.80 -11.27 31.03
N VAL A 183 43.37 -10.98 29.81
CA VAL A 183 43.20 -11.98 28.77
C VAL A 183 44.62 -12.45 28.50
N THR A 184 45.08 -13.43 29.27
CA THR A 184 46.15 -14.29 28.83
C THR A 184 45.60 -14.92 27.57
N VAL A 185 46.03 -14.41 26.42
CA VAL A 185 45.92 -15.10 25.15
C VAL A 185 46.74 -16.37 25.36
N VAL A 186 46.09 -17.42 25.84
CA VAL A 186 46.62 -18.76 25.77
C VAL A 186 46.60 -19.05 24.29
N GLU A 187 47.74 -18.85 23.65
CA GLU A 187 48.03 -19.35 22.31
C GLU A 187 47.80 -20.86 22.35
N THR A 188 46.59 -21.30 22.00
CA THR A 188 46.34 -22.70 21.72
C THR A 188 47.09 -23.01 20.43
N SER A 189 48.35 -23.40 20.60
CA SER A 189 49.17 -23.97 19.54
C SER A 189 48.40 -25.12 18.89
N ALA A 190 48.59 -25.29 17.59
CA ALA A 190 47.76 -26.11 16.70
C ALA A 190 47.67 -27.62 17.08
N THR A 191 48.41 -28.07 18.09
CA THR A 191 48.44 -29.46 18.58
C THR A 191 47.28 -29.83 19.50
N ASP A 192 46.61 -28.87 20.15
CA ASP A 192 45.55 -29.19 21.12
C ASP A 192 44.21 -29.54 20.47
N ARG A 193 43.99 -29.12 19.21
CA ARG A 193 42.76 -29.43 18.45
C ARG A 193 42.68 -30.90 17.99
N ILE A 194 43.81 -31.62 18.01
CA ILE A 194 43.89 -33.02 17.57
C ILE A 194 43.46 -33.97 18.70
N ASN A 195 43.61 -33.56 19.97
CA ASN A 195 43.25 -34.36 21.14
C ASN A 195 41.88 -34.04 21.73
N ASP A 196 41.07 -33.20 21.08
CA ASP A 196 39.71 -32.92 21.51
C ASP A 196 38.79 -34.16 21.25
N PRO A 197 38.19 -34.77 22.29
CA PRO A 197 37.38 -35.98 22.14
C PRO A 197 36.14 -35.80 21.25
N LEU A 198 35.65 -34.56 21.08
CA LEU A 198 34.54 -34.27 20.18
C LEU A 198 34.97 -34.26 18.71
N TYR A 199 36.22 -33.87 18.43
CA TYR A 199 36.80 -33.92 17.09
C TYR A 199 37.01 -35.36 16.63
N GLN A 200 37.52 -36.23 17.51
CA GLN A 200 37.71 -37.66 17.22
C GLN A 200 36.36 -38.36 16.88
N LYS A 201 35.30 -38.09 17.66
CA LYS A 201 33.95 -38.62 17.36
C LYS A 201 33.38 -38.17 16.01
N ARG A 202 33.67 -36.94 15.55
CA ARG A 202 33.26 -36.48 14.22
C ARG A 202 33.99 -37.21 13.11
N VAL A 203 35.30 -37.43 13.26
CA VAL A 203 36.10 -38.15 12.27
C VAL A 203 35.64 -39.60 12.15
N GLU A 204 35.35 -40.27 13.27
CA GLU A 204 34.78 -41.63 13.26
C GLU A 204 33.42 -41.70 12.57
N ASN A 205 32.53 -40.74 12.86
CA ASN A 205 31.21 -40.67 12.22
C ASN A 205 31.32 -40.40 10.70
N MET A 206 32.26 -39.57 10.28
CA MET A 206 32.54 -39.35 8.85
C MET A 206 33.12 -40.59 8.17
N ALA A 207 34.00 -41.35 8.84
CA ALA A 207 34.54 -42.60 8.32
C ALA A 207 33.45 -43.67 8.16
N ARG A 208 32.55 -43.80 9.15
CA ARG A 208 31.38 -44.69 9.06
C ARG A 208 30.45 -44.31 7.91
N ALA A 209 30.17 -43.01 7.73
CA ALA A 209 29.34 -42.53 6.64
C ALA A 209 29.95 -42.80 5.25
N ARG A 210 31.29 -42.73 5.13
CA ARG A 210 32.00 -43.05 3.88
C ARG A 210 32.01 -44.56 3.60
N ALA A 211 32.15 -45.40 4.62
CA ALA A 211 32.08 -46.86 4.47
C ALA A 211 30.67 -47.32 4.05
N ALA A 212 29.62 -46.67 4.56
CA ALA A 212 28.22 -46.95 4.19
C ALA A 212 27.88 -46.58 2.74
N LYS A 213 28.58 -45.59 2.15
CA LYS A 213 28.41 -45.20 0.73
C LYS A 213 29.17 -46.09 -0.26
N LYS A 214 30.02 -47.00 0.21
CA LYS A 214 30.88 -47.86 -0.63
C LYS A 214 30.38 -49.31 -0.73
N LYS A 215 29.25 -49.62 -0.09
CA LYS A 215 28.45 -50.84 -0.28
C LYS A 215 27.22 -50.49 -1.13
#